data_AF-A0A7W1CRK6-F1
#
_entry.id   AF-A0A7W1CRK6-F1
#
_cell.length_a   1.000
_cell.length_b   1.000
_cell.length_c   1.000
_cell.angle_alpha   90.00
_cell.angle_beta   90.00
_cell.angle_gamma   90.00
#
_symmetry.space_group_name_H-M   'P 1'
#
loop_
_entity.id
_entity.type
_entity.pdbx_description
1 polymer ?
#
loop_
_entity_poly.entity_id
_entity_poly.type
_entity_poly.pdbx_seq_one_letter_code
_entity_poly.pdbx_strand_id
1 'polypeptide(L)'
;DNIPLTALALKQGGYDWGFLAYTVGFGGSMVWFGSSSGVALTNLYPEGRSVWQWIRHGWLIPVAYVISFFFMLAVWPWHPDEPHKERKLRTGISEPAH
;
A
#
# COMPACT_ATOMS: atom_id res chain seq x y z
N ASP A 1 5.26 -16.70 20.45
CA ASP A 1 5.50 -17.71 19.40
C ASP A 1 4.25 -17.87 18.52
N ASN A 2 3.87 -16.82 17.79
CA ASN A 2 2.52 -16.76 17.19
C ASN A 2 2.39 -15.81 15.98
N ILE A 3 3.45 -15.60 15.19
CA ILE A 3 3.30 -14.72 14.02
C ILE A 3 4.03 -15.20 12.76
N PRO A 4 3.67 -16.41 12.26
CA PRO A 4 4.15 -16.85 10.95
C PRO A 4 3.77 -15.85 9.84
N LEU A 5 2.66 -15.13 9.97
CA LEU A 5 2.22 -14.12 9.00
C LEU A 5 3.03 -12.81 9.02
N THR A 6 3.45 -12.34 10.20
CA THR A 6 4.29 -11.13 10.33
C THR A 6 5.74 -11.42 9.95
N ALA A 7 6.22 -12.64 10.21
CA ALA A 7 7.52 -13.08 9.71
C ALA A 7 7.53 -13.23 8.18
N LEU A 8 6.43 -13.69 7.57
CA LEU A 8 6.29 -13.73 6.11
C LEU A 8 6.21 -12.33 5.49
N ALA A 9 5.46 -11.41 6.09
CA ALA A 9 5.38 -10.01 5.62
C ALA A 9 6.73 -9.28 5.70
N LEU A 10 7.57 -9.59 6.69
CA LEU A 10 8.93 -9.07 6.80
C LEU A 10 9.92 -9.73 5.82
N LYS A 11 9.67 -10.99 5.42
CA LYS A 11 10.50 -11.71 4.43
C LYS A 11 10.13 -11.42 2.98
N GLN A 12 8.92 -10.94 2.71
CA GLN A 12 8.45 -10.52 1.38
C GLN A 12 9.04 -9.16 0.94
N GLY A 13 10.33 -8.95 1.21
CA GLY A 13 11.10 -7.88 0.56
C GLY A 13 11.27 -8.17 -0.95
N GLY A 14 11.82 -7.20 -1.68
CA GLY A 14 11.92 -7.26 -3.14
C GLY A 14 10.82 -6.51 -3.90
N TYR A 15 9.95 -5.79 -3.18
CA TYR A 15 9.09 -4.76 -3.77
C TYR A 15 9.70 -3.37 -3.54
N ASP A 16 9.54 -2.48 -4.51
CA ASP A 16 9.82 -1.06 -4.31
C ASP A 16 8.69 -0.48 -3.43
N TRP A 17 9.04 -0.12 -2.19
CA TRP A 17 8.06 0.35 -1.21
C TRP A 17 7.41 1.67 -1.62
N GLY A 18 8.07 2.48 -2.46
CA GLY A 18 7.51 3.73 -2.98
C GLY A 18 6.37 3.47 -3.95
N PHE A 19 6.56 2.56 -4.91
CA PHE A 19 5.49 2.13 -5.81
C PHE A 19 4.39 1.36 -5.08
N LEU A 20 4.75 0.52 -4.09
CA LEU A 20 3.75 -0.17 -3.28
C LEU A 20 2.89 0.81 -2.48
N ALA A 21 3.49 1.83 -1.86
CA ALA A 21 2.76 2.87 -1.14
C ALA A 21 1.84 3.66 -2.06
N TYR A 22 2.28 3.99 -3.29
CA TYR A 22 1.43 4.66 -4.29
C TYR A 22 0.24 3.79 -4.69
N THR A 23 0.49 2.53 -5.06
CA THR A 23 -0.55 1.60 -5.53
C THR A 23 -1.59 1.30 -4.45
N VAL A 24 -1.16 1.06 -3.21
CA VAL A 24 -2.06 0.80 -2.08
C VAL A 24 -2.77 2.07 -1.63
N GLY A 25 -2.06 3.20 -1.53
CA GLY A 25 -2.63 4.46 -1.06
C GLY A 25 -3.65 5.05 -2.04
N PHE A 26 -3.24 5.27 -3.29
CA PHE A 26 -4.12 5.81 -4.33
C PHE A 26 -5.18 4.80 -4.74
N GLY A 27 -4.77 3.57 -5.04
CA GLY A 27 -5.69 2.51 -5.47
C GLY A 27 -6.71 2.14 -4.40
N GLY A 28 -6.29 2.07 -3.13
CA GLY A 28 -7.17 1.83 -2.00
C GLY A 28 -8.20 2.93 -1.82
N SER A 29 -7.83 4.20 -1.99
CA SER A 29 -8.71 5.36 -1.74
C SER A 29 -9.69 5.71 -2.88
N MET A 30 -9.49 5.12 -4.06
CA MET A 30 -10.18 5.49 -5.31
C MET A 30 -11.68 5.14 -5.31
N VAL A 31 -12.07 4.08 -4.60
CA VAL A 31 -13.46 3.60 -4.57
C VAL A 31 -14.19 4.14 -3.34
N TRP A 32 -15.52 4.21 -3.37
CA TRP A 32 -16.31 4.79 -2.28
C TRP A 32 -16.13 4.12 -0.92
N PHE A 33 -15.75 2.83 -0.86
CA PHE A 33 -15.41 2.16 0.41
C PHE A 33 -13.95 2.36 0.84
N GLY A 34 -13.13 2.90 -0.07
CA GLY A 34 -11.70 3.08 0.07
C GLY A 34 -11.25 4.25 0.93
N SER A 35 -12.15 5.20 1.15
CA SER A 35 -11.91 6.38 1.99
C SER A 35 -13.12 6.70 2.84
N SER A 36 -12.90 7.26 4.03
CA SER A 36 -13.97 7.72 4.92
C SER A 36 -14.90 8.74 4.22
N SER A 37 -14.34 9.59 3.36
CA SER A 37 -15.09 10.53 2.53
C SER A 37 -16.02 9.84 1.53
N GLY A 38 -15.57 8.75 0.90
CA GLY A 38 -16.41 7.94 0.01
C GLY A 38 -17.56 7.25 0.75
N VAL A 39 -17.29 6.75 1.97
CA VAL A 39 -18.32 6.11 2.80
C VAL A 39 -19.37 7.14 3.25
N ALA A 40 -18.93 8.32 3.66
CA ALA A 40 -19.83 9.42 4.01
C ALA A 40 -20.69 9.86 2.82
N LEU A 41 -20.08 10.01 1.63
CA LEU A 41 -20.79 10.43 0.43
C LEU A 41 -21.84 9.40 0.00
N THR A 42 -21.52 8.11 0.08
CA THR A 42 -22.46 7.03 -0.29
C THR A 42 -23.53 6.74 0.76
N ASN A 43 -23.41 7.28 1.98
CA ASN A 43 -24.52 7.32 2.93
C ASN A 43 -25.51 8.43 2.60
N LEU A 44 -25.05 9.55 2.05
CA LEU A 44 -25.89 10.67 1.61
C LEU A 44 -26.54 10.40 0.24
N TYR A 45 -25.82 9.76 -0.67
CA TYR A 45 -26.27 9.42 -2.02
C TYR A 45 -26.07 7.92 -2.28
N PRO A 46 -27.09 7.09 -2.00
CA PRO A 46 -27.01 5.64 -2.15
C PRO A 46 -26.70 5.20 -3.58
N GLU A 47 -27.04 6.00 -4.59
CA GLU A 47 -26.76 5.69 -5.99
C GLU A 47 -25.25 5.59 -6.28
N GLY A 48 -24.43 6.31 -5.49
CA GLY A 48 -22.97 6.30 -5.58
C GLY A 48 -22.31 4.98 -5.20
N ARG A 49 -23.04 4.01 -4.63
CA ARG A 49 -22.54 2.63 -4.39
C ARG A 49 -22.58 1.74 -5.62
N SER A 50 -23.18 2.19 -6.73
CA SER A 50 -23.24 1.42 -7.96
C SER A 50 -21.87 1.41 -8.65
N VAL A 51 -21.25 0.23 -8.74
CA VAL A 51 -19.99 0.01 -9.49
C VAL A 51 -20.11 0.55 -10.91
N TRP A 52 -21.27 0.34 -11.55
CA TRP A 52 -21.47 0.73 -12.94
C TRP A 52 -21.57 2.25 -13.12
N GLN A 53 -22.24 2.95 -12.21
CA GLN A 53 -22.27 4.42 -12.22
C GLN A 53 -20.88 4.99 -11.89
N TRP A 54 -20.17 4.38 -10.95
CA TRP A 54 -18.80 4.77 -10.63
C TRP A 54 -17.86 4.62 -11.83
N ILE A 55 -17.93 3.53 -12.60
CA ILE A 55 -17.15 3.40 -13.84
C ILE A 55 -17.61 4.45 -14.86
N ARG A 56 -18.91 4.57 -15.12
CA ARG A 56 -19.44 5.49 -16.14
C ARG A 56 -19.05 6.95 -15.90
N HIS A 57 -19.08 7.41 -14.64
CA HIS A 57 -18.83 8.80 -14.28
C HIS A 57 -17.41 9.06 -13.77
N GLY A 58 -16.78 8.05 -13.18
CA GLY A 58 -15.49 8.14 -12.49
C GLY A 58 -14.31 7.49 -13.21
N TRP A 59 -14.48 6.96 -14.44
CA TRP A 59 -13.41 6.29 -15.20
C TRP A 59 -12.11 7.10 -15.37
N LEU A 60 -12.20 8.43 -15.26
CA LEU A 60 -11.02 9.30 -15.29
C LEU A 60 -10.04 9.00 -14.14
N ILE A 61 -10.54 8.55 -12.98
CA ILE A 61 -9.69 8.26 -11.81
C ILE A 61 -8.81 7.02 -12.02
N PRO A 62 -9.32 5.84 -12.44
CA PRO A 62 -8.47 4.70 -12.77
C PRO A 62 -7.53 4.99 -13.94
N VAL A 63 -7.94 5.80 -14.93
CA VAL A 63 -7.04 6.21 -16.02
C VAL A 63 -5.89 7.07 -15.50
N ALA A 64 -6.18 8.08 -14.67
CA ALA A 64 -5.17 8.93 -14.07
C ALA A 64 -4.20 8.14 -13.18
N TYR A 65 -4.70 7.13 -12.45
CA TYR A 65 -3.88 6.19 -11.67
C TYR A 65 -2.88 5.44 -12.54
N VAL A 66 -3.33 4.86 -13.65
CA VAL A 66 -2.46 4.12 -14.58
C VAL A 66 -1.42 5.04 -15.21
N ILE A 67 -1.83 6.22 -15.69
CA ILE A 67 -0.93 7.20 -16.31
C ILE A 67 0.13 7.66 -15.31
N SER A 68 -0.29 8.01 -14.08
CA SER A 68 0.63 8.46 -13.03
C SER A 68 1.60 7.37 -12.60
N PHE A 69 1.17 6.11 -12.55
CA PHE A 69 2.03 4.97 -12.27
C PHE A 69 3.12 4.81 -13.33
N PHE A 70 2.76 4.85 -14.62
CA PHE A 70 3.74 4.78 -15.71
C PHE A 70 4.64 6.01 -15.78
N PHE A 71 4.11 7.19 -15.48
CA PHE A 71 4.92 8.40 -15.35
C PHE A 71 5.96 8.26 -14.24
N MET A 72 5.56 7.71 -13.08
CA MET A 72 6.47 7.43 -11.97
C MET A 72 7.52 6.40 -12.37
N LEU A 73 7.16 5.33 -13.09
CA LEU A 73 8.12 4.35 -13.64
C LEU A 73 9.10 4.98 -14.64
N ALA A 74 8.65 5.94 -15.45
CA ALA A 74 9.48 6.60 -16.45
C ALA A 74 10.48 7.58 -15.83
N VAL A 75 10.09 8.29 -14.76
CA VAL A 75 10.94 9.26 -14.06
C VAL A 75 11.83 8.58 -13.02
N TRP A 76 11.31 7.57 -12.32
CA TRP A 76 11.98 6.85 -11.24
C TRP A 76 11.92 5.35 -11.52
N PRO A 77 13.00 4.74 -12.05
CA PRO A 77 13.03 3.30 -12.30
C PRO A 77 12.76 2.52 -11.02
N TRP A 78 12.12 1.35 -11.15
CA TRP A 78 11.83 0.48 -10.01
C TRP A 78 13.12 0.07 -9.27
N HIS A 79 13.21 0.41 -7.99
CA HIS A 79 14.32 0.02 -7.12
C HIS A 79 13.76 -0.86 -5.98
N PRO A 80 13.82 -2.18 -6.11
CA PRO A 80 13.34 -3.07 -5.07
C PRO A 80 14.25 -2.94 -3.85
N ASP A 81 13.67 -2.59 -2.71
CA ASP A 81 14.43 -2.53 -1.47
C ASP A 81 14.86 -3.95 -1.05
N GLU A 82 16.12 -4.07 -0.61
CA GLU A 82 16.63 -5.34 -0.08
C GLU A 82 15.71 -5.84 1.05
N PRO A 83 15.47 -7.16 1.15
CA PRO A 83 14.77 -7.72 2.30
C PRO A 83 15.40 -7.21 3.58
N HIS A 84 14.58 -6.66 4.48
CA HIS A 84 15.06 -6.15 5.76
C HIS A 84 15.88 -7.25 6.45
N LYS A 85 17.19 -7.06 6.53
CA LYS A 85 18.05 -7.94 7.33
C LYS A 85 17.58 -7.80 8.76
N GLU A 86 17.14 -8.91 9.36
CA GLU A 86 16.90 -8.96 10.80
C GLU A 86 18.11 -8.34 11.46
N ARG A 87 17.89 -7.22 12.17
CA ARG A 87 18.89 -6.70 13.09
C ARG A 87 19.08 -7.82 14.10
N LYS A 88 20.12 -8.64 13.91
CA LYS A 88 20.62 -9.50 14.97
C LYS A 88 20.89 -8.54 16.12
N LEU A 89 20.00 -8.56 17.11
CA LEU A 89 20.25 -7.96 18.40
C LEU A 89 21.57 -8.59 18.87
N ARG A 90 22.65 -7.85 18.66
CA ARG A 90 23.94 -8.12 19.26
C ARG A 90 23.70 -8.07 20.76
N THR A 91 23.58 -9.25 21.35
CA THR A 91 24.57 -9.74 22.31
C THR A 91 25.33 -8.62 23.02
N GLY A 92 25.06 -8.45 24.32
CA GLY A 92 25.89 -7.60 25.17
C GLY A 92 25.15 -6.85 26.28
N ILE A 93 24.25 -7.49 27.03
CA ILE A 93 24.07 -7.08 28.43
C ILE A 93 24.84 -8.11 29.26
N SER A 94 25.92 -7.61 29.83
CA SER A 94 26.98 -8.27 30.58
C SER A 94 26.48 -9.23 31.66
N GLU A 95 27.04 -10.43 31.65
CA GLU A 95 27.19 -11.27 32.83
C GLU A 95 28.16 -10.54 33.80
N PRO A 96 27.76 -10.18 35.02
CA PRO A 96 28.72 -9.67 35.99
C PRO A 96 29.51 -10.85 36.55
N ALA A 97 30.80 -10.88 36.23
CA ALA A 97 31.76 -11.64 37.02
C ALA A 97 31.82 -11.02 38.42
N HIS A 98 31.36 -11.78 39.43
CA HIS A 98 31.94 -11.97 40.78
C HIS A 98 30.91 -12.61 41.71
#